data_AF-A0A250X1H1-F1
#
_entry.id   AF-A0A250X1H1-F1
#
_cell.length_a   1.000
_cell.length_b   1.000
_cell.length_c   1.000
_cell.angle_alpha   90.00
_cell.angle_beta   90.00
_cell.angle_gamma   90.00
#
_symmetry.space_group_name_H-M   'P 1'
#
loop_
_entity.id
_entity.type
_entity.pdbx_description
1 polymer ?
#
loop_
_entity_poly.entity_id
_entity_poly.type
_entity_poly.pdbx_seq_one_letter_code
_entity_poly.pdbx_strand_id
1 'polypeptide(L)'
;MKTKIQQVDRGGIPTASISRILLVGQPQNFLRSLTQRKWPSITGPMSLLLFLFGVLLAILASVRAALVRRVRSCKCCKGYGITRCRLCDGKGKVDWRAKFSYSEVCPLCMTKRFVICPDCGGFHHRRLFSHGKNVPQPSA
;
A
#
# COMPACT_ATOMS: atom_id res chain seq x y z
N MET A 1 -14.53 -17.38 37.75
CA MET A 1 -14.30 -18.18 36.52
C MET A 1 -15.54 -17.97 35.65
N LYS A 2 -15.59 -17.31 34.49
CA LYS A 2 -14.67 -17.17 33.36
C LYS A 2 -15.21 -15.98 32.54
N THR A 3 -14.47 -14.88 32.41
CA THR A 3 -14.87 -13.71 31.59
C THR A 3 -14.11 -13.73 30.26
N LYS A 4 -14.82 -13.67 29.12
CA LYS A 4 -14.26 -13.12 27.86
C LYS A 4 -15.36 -12.76 26.83
N ILE A 5 -15.70 -11.47 26.75
CA ILE A 5 -15.36 -10.48 25.69
C ILE A 5 -16.33 -10.51 24.48
N GLN A 6 -17.15 -9.45 24.40
CA GLN A 6 -17.80 -8.94 23.19
C GLN A 6 -16.75 -8.58 22.13
N GLN A 7 -16.99 -8.98 20.87
CA GLN A 7 -16.31 -8.42 19.70
C GLN A 7 -17.30 -7.54 18.94
N VAL A 8 -17.11 -6.24 19.10
CA VAL A 8 -17.49 -5.19 18.15
C VAL A 8 -16.43 -5.17 17.05
N ASP A 9 -16.82 -5.25 15.77
CA ASP A 9 -16.49 -4.20 14.80
C ASP A 9 -17.07 -4.47 13.39
N ARG A 10 -17.88 -3.49 12.98
CA ARG A 10 -17.80 -2.74 11.71
C ARG A 10 -17.76 -3.50 10.39
N GLY A 11 -18.87 -3.33 9.66
CA GLY A 11 -18.80 -2.74 8.32
C GLY A 11 -18.41 -3.67 7.17
N GLY A 12 -18.93 -4.90 7.16
CA GLY A 12 -18.99 -5.70 5.94
C GLY A 12 -20.21 -5.29 5.13
N ILE A 13 -20.00 -4.66 3.97
CA ILE A 13 -21.06 -4.48 2.96
C ILE A 13 -21.61 -5.88 2.65
N PRO A 14 -22.92 -6.14 2.79
CA PRO A 14 -23.50 -7.45 2.51
C PRO A 14 -23.51 -7.67 0.98
N THR A 15 -22.40 -8.18 0.45
CA THR A 15 -22.24 -8.55 -0.96
C THR A 15 -23.21 -9.65 -1.39
N ALA A 16 -23.81 -10.39 -0.45
CA ALA A 16 -24.76 -11.46 -0.73
C ALA A 16 -26.11 -10.97 -1.31
N SER A 17 -26.55 -9.75 -0.99
CA SER A 17 -27.83 -9.22 -1.52
C SER A 17 -27.69 -8.60 -2.91
N ILE A 18 -26.52 -8.02 -3.23
CA ILE A 18 -26.26 -7.45 -4.56
C ILE A 18 -26.15 -8.57 -5.61
N SER A 19 -25.60 -9.73 -5.24
CA SER A 19 -25.51 -10.89 -6.13
C SER A 19 -26.89 -11.41 -6.57
N ARG A 20 -27.93 -11.33 -5.72
CA ARG A 20 -29.28 -11.80 -6.06
C ARG A 20 -30.05 -10.83 -6.95
N ILE A 21 -29.81 -9.52 -6.82
CA ILE A 21 -30.44 -8.50 -7.67
C ILE A 21 -29.87 -8.57 -9.11
N LEU A 22 -28.59 -8.95 -9.26
CA LEU A 22 -27.95 -9.12 -10.57
C LEU A 22 -28.32 -10.43 -11.29
N LEU A 23 -28.83 -11.44 -10.59
CA LEU A 23 -29.13 -12.77 -11.15
C LEU A 23 -30.59 -12.98 -11.59
N VAL A 24 -31.55 -12.17 -11.10
CA VAL A 24 -32.99 -12.35 -11.40
C VAL A 24 -33.49 -11.38 -12.47
N GLY A 25 -32.70 -10.36 -12.83
CA GLY A 25 -33.13 -9.31 -13.77
C GLY A 25 -32.04 -8.93 -14.77
N GLN A 26 -31.54 -9.88 -15.57
CA GLN A 26 -30.75 -9.52 -16.75
C GLN A 26 -31.69 -9.10 -17.90
N PRO A 27 -31.80 -7.80 -18.24
CA PRO A 27 -32.53 -7.37 -19.43
C PRO A 27 -31.76 -7.84 -20.66
N GLN A 28 -32.18 -8.97 -21.24
CA GLN A 28 -31.58 -9.59 -22.42
C GLN A 28 -31.47 -8.61 -23.61
N ASN A 29 -32.32 -7.60 -23.64
CA ASN A 29 -32.35 -6.55 -24.66
C ASN A 29 -31.22 -5.51 -24.50
N PHE A 30 -30.73 -5.26 -23.27
CA PHE A 30 -29.65 -4.29 -23.03
C PHE A 30 -28.26 -4.86 -23.36
N LEU A 31 -28.07 -6.17 -23.24
CA LEU A 31 -26.85 -6.84 -23.69
C LEU A 31 -26.79 -6.97 -25.22
N ARG A 32 -27.95 -7.10 -25.88
CA ARG A 32 -28.03 -7.08 -27.35
C ARG A 32 -27.68 -5.72 -27.96
N SER A 33 -28.06 -4.62 -27.33
CA SER A 33 -27.70 -3.26 -27.81
C SER A 33 -26.21 -2.92 -27.59
N LEU A 34 -25.54 -3.57 -26.63
CA LEU A 34 -24.08 -3.44 -26.46
C LEU A 34 -23.27 -4.28 -27.44
N THR A 35 -23.80 -5.42 -27.91
CA THR A 35 -23.14 -6.27 -28.92
C THR A 35 -23.32 -5.77 -30.35
N GLN A 36 -24.31 -4.92 -30.62
CA GLN A 36 -24.43 -4.17 -31.88
C GLN A 36 -23.67 -2.84 -31.90
N ARG A 37 -23.02 -2.44 -30.80
CA ARG A 37 -22.12 -1.29 -30.81
C ARG A 37 -20.86 -1.68 -31.58
N LYS A 38 -20.89 -1.47 -32.90
CA LYS A 38 -19.69 -1.38 -33.76
C LYS A 38 -18.81 -0.31 -33.14
N TRP A 39 -17.85 -0.73 -32.31
CA TRP A 39 -16.76 0.12 -31.90
C TRP A 39 -16.09 0.61 -33.18
N PRO A 40 -15.86 1.92 -33.35
CA PRO A 40 -15.21 2.41 -34.54
C PRO A 40 -13.82 1.79 -34.57
N SER A 41 -13.64 0.78 -35.42
CA SER A 41 -12.34 0.27 -35.82
C SER A 41 -11.66 1.43 -36.54
N ILE A 42 -11.02 2.31 -35.78
CA ILE A 42 -10.10 3.32 -36.29
C ILE A 42 -8.89 2.51 -36.75
N THR A 43 -9.00 1.94 -37.94
CA THR A 43 -7.94 1.19 -38.61
C THR A 43 -6.94 2.20 -39.16
N GLY A 44 -6.12 2.74 -38.28
CA GLY A 44 -5.06 3.68 -38.60
C GLY A 44 -3.82 3.47 -37.73
N PRO A 45 -2.68 4.10 -38.04
CA PRO A 45 -1.43 3.95 -37.26
C PRO A 45 -1.61 4.31 -35.77
N MET A 46 -2.63 5.13 -35.46
CA MET A 46 -3.00 5.46 -34.08
C MET A 46 -3.54 4.27 -33.28
N SER A 47 -4.18 3.28 -33.91
CA SER A 47 -4.65 2.08 -33.19
C SER A 47 -3.50 1.20 -32.71
N LEU A 48 -2.44 1.08 -33.51
CA LEU A 48 -1.23 0.33 -33.15
C LEU A 48 -0.52 1.02 -31.99
N LEU A 49 -0.40 2.35 -32.02
CA LEU A 49 0.13 3.13 -30.91
C LEU A 49 -0.65 2.88 -29.61
N LEU A 50 -1.97 3.02 -29.64
CA LEU A 50 -2.82 2.80 -28.46
C LEU A 50 -2.72 1.35 -27.95
N PHE A 51 -2.63 0.36 -28.83
CA PHE A 51 -2.42 -1.02 -28.46
C PHE A 51 -1.07 -1.23 -27.76
N LEU A 52 0.02 -0.69 -28.30
CA LEU A 52 1.34 -0.78 -27.69
C LEU A 52 1.38 -0.07 -26.32
N PHE A 53 0.80 1.13 -26.22
CA PHE A 53 0.68 1.83 -24.93
C PHE A 53 -0.17 1.04 -23.93
N GLY A 54 -1.27 0.44 -24.38
CA GLY A 54 -2.10 -0.43 -23.54
C GLY A 54 -1.33 -1.64 -23.01
N VAL A 55 -0.55 -2.32 -23.86
CA VAL A 55 0.31 -3.43 -23.46
C VAL A 55 1.40 -2.97 -22.49
N LEU A 56 2.06 -1.84 -22.75
CA LEU A 56 3.07 -1.28 -21.86
C LEU A 56 2.49 -0.96 -20.48
N LEU A 57 1.33 -0.31 -20.42
CA LEU A 57 0.63 -0.01 -19.18
C LEU A 57 0.21 -1.28 -18.43
N ALA A 58 -0.23 -2.32 -19.15
CA ALA A 58 -0.57 -3.62 -18.56
C ALA A 58 0.66 -4.31 -17.94
N ILE A 59 1.81 -4.27 -18.63
CA ILE A 59 3.08 -4.79 -18.09
C ILE A 59 3.46 -4.03 -16.82
N LEU A 60 3.46 -2.70 -16.85
CA LEU A 60 3.77 -1.87 -15.68
C LEU A 60 2.81 -2.14 -14.50
N ALA A 61 1.52 -2.32 -14.78
CA ALA A 61 0.53 -2.68 -13.78
C ALA A 61 0.80 -4.05 -13.15
N SER A 62 1.17 -5.05 -13.96
CA SER A 62 1.49 -6.40 -13.49
C SER A 62 2.73 -6.42 -12.59
N VAL A 63 3.78 -5.68 -12.96
CA VAL A 63 5.02 -5.55 -12.17
C VAL A 63 4.72 -4.88 -10.83
N ARG A 64 3.96 -3.78 -10.84
CA ARG A 64 3.52 -3.11 -9.60
C ARG A 64 2.72 -4.06 -8.71
N ALA A 65 1.81 -4.85 -9.28
CA ALA A 65 1.03 -5.82 -8.51
C ALA A 65 1.92 -6.89 -7.86
N ALA A 66 2.93 -7.40 -8.59
CA ALA A 66 3.89 -8.37 -8.05
C ALA A 66 4.72 -7.78 -6.89
N LEU A 67 5.23 -6.56 -7.05
CA LEU A 67 5.99 -5.87 -6.00
C LEU A 67 5.14 -5.63 -4.74
N VAL A 68 3.89 -5.19 -4.91
CA VAL A 68 2.96 -4.97 -3.78
C VAL A 68 2.69 -6.28 -3.04
N ARG A 69 2.49 -7.39 -3.75
CA ARG A 69 2.30 -8.72 -3.13
C ARG A 69 3.53 -9.16 -2.34
N ARG A 70 4.73 -8.91 -2.86
CA ARG A 70 6.00 -9.20 -2.16
C ARG A 70 6.12 -8.40 -0.86
N VAL A 71 5.82 -7.10 -0.89
CA VAL A 71 5.88 -6.26 0.31
C VAL A 71 4.82 -6.70 1.32
N ARG A 72 3.61 -6.99 0.87
CA ARG A 72 2.49 -7.41 1.74
C ARG A 72 2.70 -8.76 2.42
N SER A 73 3.47 -9.66 1.81
CA SER A 73 3.84 -10.97 2.36
C SER A 73 5.16 -10.94 3.16
N CYS A 74 5.89 -9.82 3.16
CA CYS A 74 7.16 -9.72 3.86
C CYS A 74 6.96 -9.82 5.38
N LYS A 75 7.59 -10.83 5.99
CA LYS A 75 7.52 -11.10 7.44
C LYS A 75 8.23 -10.03 8.28
N CYS A 76 9.34 -9.47 7.77
CA CYS A 76 10.15 -8.50 8.54
C CYS A 76 9.44 -7.15 8.71
N CYS A 77 8.84 -6.61 7.65
CA CYS A 77 8.10 -5.35 7.72
C CYS A 77 6.59 -5.52 7.88
N LYS A 78 6.08 -6.75 7.98
CA LYS A 78 4.63 -7.07 8.16
C LYS A 78 3.71 -6.35 7.17
N GLY A 79 4.18 -6.11 5.94
CA GLY A 79 3.40 -5.41 4.92
C GLY A 79 3.47 -3.89 4.91
N TYR A 80 4.31 -3.26 5.74
CA TYR A 80 4.48 -1.79 5.75
C TYR A 80 5.55 -1.28 4.77
N GLY A 81 6.51 -2.12 4.38
CA GLY A 81 7.61 -1.73 3.47
C GLY A 81 8.76 -0.99 4.14
N ILE A 82 8.68 -0.75 5.44
CA ILE A 82 9.70 -0.06 6.23
C ILE A 82 9.98 -0.80 7.54
N THR A 83 11.12 -0.52 8.14
CA THR A 83 11.52 -1.02 9.44
C THR A 83 12.07 0.10 10.31
N ARG A 84 12.11 -0.08 11.63
CA ARG A 84 12.79 0.88 12.52
C ARG A 84 14.27 0.97 12.14
N CYS A 85 14.82 2.18 12.22
CA CYS A 85 16.25 2.37 12.04
C CYS A 85 17.01 1.59 13.12
N ARG A 86 17.93 0.70 12.72
CA ARG A 86 18.71 -0.12 13.66
C ARG A 86 19.76 0.67 14.44
N LEU A 87 20.14 1.85 13.94
CA LEU A 87 21.18 2.66 14.58
C LEU A 87 20.62 3.51 15.73
N CYS A 88 19.40 4.02 15.60
CA CYS A 88 18.77 4.88 16.61
C CYS A 88 17.52 4.26 17.25
N ASP A 89 17.20 3.02 16.93
CA ASP A 89 15.99 2.30 17.36
C ASP A 89 14.67 3.08 17.18
N GLY A 90 14.64 4.00 16.21
CA GLY A 90 13.49 4.86 15.95
C GLY A 90 13.41 6.13 16.81
N LYS A 91 14.45 6.48 17.56
CA LYS A 91 14.57 7.79 18.26
C LYS A 91 14.78 8.94 17.26
N GLY A 92 15.51 8.67 16.17
CA GLY A 92 15.88 9.67 15.16
C GLY A 92 17.13 10.49 15.52
N LYS A 93 17.69 10.26 16.71
CA LYS A 93 18.96 10.80 17.21
C LYS A 93 19.80 9.68 17.79
N VAL A 94 21.12 9.86 17.83
CA VAL A 94 22.08 8.93 18.45
C VAL A 94 22.77 9.68 19.57
N ASP A 95 22.79 9.08 20.76
CA ASP A 95 23.42 9.65 21.94
C ASP A 95 24.88 9.18 22.01
N TRP A 96 25.81 10.11 21.93
CA TRP A 96 27.24 9.84 22.04
C TRP A 96 27.64 9.95 23.50
N ARG A 97 27.95 8.81 24.14
CA ARG A 97 28.46 8.77 25.51
C ARG A 97 29.98 8.79 25.49
N ALA A 98 30.55 9.97 25.34
CA ALA A 98 31.98 10.24 25.54
C ALA A 98 32.17 11.15 26.77
N LYS A 99 33.35 11.77 26.93
CA LYS A 99 33.64 12.74 28.01
C LYS A 99 32.63 13.89 28.06
N PHE A 100 32.02 14.22 26.94
CA PHE A 100 30.83 15.07 26.85
C PHE A 100 29.70 14.25 26.25
N SER A 101 28.56 14.17 26.95
CA SER A 101 27.35 13.58 26.40
C SER A 101 26.69 14.57 25.46
N TYR A 102 26.63 14.26 24.18
CA TYR A 102 25.88 15.06 23.20
C TYR A 102 25.04 14.15 22.32
N SER A 103 23.94 14.68 21.79
CA SER A 103 23.03 13.96 20.91
C SER A 103 23.09 14.57 19.51
N GLU A 104 23.27 13.73 18.50
CA GLU A 104 23.24 14.16 17.10
C GLU A 104 22.13 13.49 16.31
N VAL A 105 21.83 14.08 15.15
CA VAL A 105 20.89 13.50 14.20
C VAL A 105 21.42 12.14 13.73
N CYS A 106 20.56 11.13 13.69
CA CYS A 106 20.97 9.82 13.21
C CYS A 106 21.36 9.89 11.72
N PRO A 107 22.61 9.54 11.34
CA PRO A 107 23.09 9.67 9.96
C PRO A 107 22.40 8.68 9.01
N LEU A 108 21.87 7.57 9.55
CA LEU A 108 21.24 6.52 8.74
C LEU A 108 19.79 6.86 8.35
N CYS A 109 19.02 7.42 9.28
CA CYS A 109 17.60 7.73 9.03
C CYS A 109 17.29 9.21 8.89
N MET A 110 18.26 10.11 9.10
CA MET A 110 18.11 11.57 8.98
C MET A 110 16.84 12.08 9.69
N THR A 111 16.67 11.77 10.98
CA THR A 111 15.47 12.03 11.81
C THR A 111 14.16 11.36 11.38
N LYS A 112 14.10 10.62 10.26
CA LYS A 112 12.89 9.92 9.80
C LYS A 112 12.49 8.78 10.74
N ARG A 113 13.38 8.27 11.59
CA ARG A 113 13.17 7.16 12.56
C ARG A 113 12.98 5.77 11.95
N PHE A 114 12.64 5.69 10.67
CA PHE A 114 12.50 4.45 9.93
C PHE A 114 13.44 4.42 8.72
N VAL A 115 13.71 3.22 8.24
CA VAL A 115 14.45 2.93 7.01
C VAL A 115 13.62 2.01 6.12
N ILE A 116 13.97 1.96 4.84
CA ILE A 116 13.37 1.04 3.89
C ILE A 116 13.70 -0.40 4.32
N CYS A 117 12.72 -1.30 4.26
CA CYS A 117 12.95 -2.70 4.60
C CYS A 117 13.96 -3.32 3.62
N PRO A 118 15.08 -3.89 4.10
CA PRO A 118 16.09 -4.47 3.22
C PRO A 118 15.59 -5.70 2.45
N ASP A 119 14.64 -6.46 3.01
CA ASP A 119 14.19 -7.73 2.42
C ASP A 119 13.20 -7.54 1.26
N CYS A 120 12.36 -6.51 1.33
CA CYS A 120 11.32 -6.25 0.34
C CYS A 120 11.53 -4.96 -0.47
N GLY A 121 12.54 -4.14 -0.14
CA GLY A 121 12.88 -2.92 -0.86
C GLY A 121 11.90 -1.76 -0.69
N GLY A 122 10.84 -1.93 0.12
CA GLY A 122 9.89 -0.86 0.48
C GLY A 122 9.04 -0.29 -0.66
N PHE A 123 8.83 -1.06 -1.72
CA PHE A 123 7.94 -0.67 -2.82
C PHE A 123 6.50 -0.46 -2.32
N HIS A 124 5.91 0.70 -2.61
CA HIS A 124 4.52 1.05 -2.26
C HIS A 124 4.20 0.91 -0.75
N HIS A 125 4.97 1.59 0.10
CA HIS A 125 4.65 1.70 1.52
C HIS A 125 3.27 2.34 1.73
N ARG A 126 2.50 1.83 2.69
CA ARG A 126 1.28 2.52 3.14
C ARG A 126 1.67 3.88 3.72
N ARG A 127 0.80 4.88 3.55
CA ARG A 127 0.97 6.16 4.25
C ARG A 127 1.03 5.87 5.75
N LEU A 128 2.15 6.19 6.36
CA LEU A 128 2.31 6.11 7.80
C LEU A 128 1.50 7.22 8.43
N PHE A 129 0.94 6.95 9.60
CA PHE A 129 0.37 8.00 10.43
C PHE A 129 1.48 8.98 10.79
N SER A 130 1.36 10.20 10.26
CA SER A 130 2.20 11.32 10.65
C SER A 130 1.75 11.75 12.04
N HIS A 131 2.41 11.26 13.08
CA HIS A 131 2.30 11.91 14.39
C HIS A 131 2.92 13.30 14.25
N GLY A 132 2.10 14.33 14.46
CA GLY A 132 2.55 15.72 14.51
C GLY A 132 3.79 15.81 15.41
N LYS A 133 4.88 16.34 14.87
CA LYS A 133 6.11 16.61 15.60
C LYS A 133 5.74 17.61 16.70
N ASN A 134 5.69 17.19 17.97
CA ASN A 134 5.81 18.03 19.18
C ASN A 134 5.61 17.21 20.46
N VAL A 135 6.36 16.11 20.63
CA VAL A 135 6.59 15.56 21.98
C VAL A 135 8.10 15.44 22.14
N PRO A 136 8.75 16.37 22.86
CA PRO A 136 10.09 16.16 23.38
C PRO A 136 10.06 14.85 24.17
N GLN A 137 10.92 13.89 23.82
CA GLN A 137 11.09 12.73 24.69
C GLN A 137 11.72 13.19 26.00
N PRO A 138 11.26 12.69 27.15
CA PRO A 138 11.90 12.98 28.43
C PRO A 138 13.32 12.42 28.42
N SER A 139 14.29 13.31 28.63
CA SER A 139 15.67 12.97 28.97
C SER A 139 15.69 12.37 30.38
N ALA A 140 16.02 11.09 30.47
CA ALA A 140 16.34 10.40 31.72
C ALA A 140 17.86 10.33 31.87
#